data_AF-A0A7U9NH55-F1
#
_entry.id   AF-A0A7U9NH55-F1
#
_cell.length_a   1.000
_cell.length_b   1.000
_cell.length_c   1.000
_cell.angle_alpha   90.00
_cell.angle_beta   90.00
_cell.angle_gamma   90.00
#
_symmetry.space_group_name_H-M   'P 1'
#
loop_
_entity.id
_entity.type
_entity.pdbx_description
1 polymer ?
#
loop_
_entity_poly.entity_id
_entity_poly.type
_entity_poly.pdbx_seq_one_letter_code
_entity_poly.pdbx_strand_id
1 'polypeptide(L)'
;MAVVISQEQNEIQTFKKWDLDIKYHRAKMEKRELDKEFKDSQNPLRVVFVCAMWLTGFDVKCLACLYLDKPLKAHTLMQTIARANRVSEGKSNGLIIDYIGIVKALRKALADYTANIGGNGGTDPTVDKDELITRIMETITKAKVFLSENDFDLQMLIDAYDFKKLSYLQEAANAVCGTIEDKKTFTTYASELKRLMKYIDRDDITDYTRKEYEAIAAIYAELQKKRKHVNTTDLRVQINAIISSYVEIQHTPTMIHEEPRRFDISAIDFDLLRREFAKVKKKNLVLKDLEELIRMKLDKMLFANPERINYYERYQQIIDDYNSEQDRATIEKTFMDLMDLANSMNQEEQRYVREGFASDEELSLYDMLFREDLSKNDIKKLKEIAAALLQKIKAKISELDHWTDKQETKAAVDNLIRDTLWAQLPECYDEVSISVYRQQIYEYVYTRYKEAA
;
A
#
# COMPACT_ATOMS: atom_id res chain seq x y z
N MET A 1 4.54 -18.95 23.53
CA MET A 1 4.27 -20.39 23.36
C MET A 1 3.50 -20.89 24.56
N ALA A 2 2.51 -21.77 24.39
CA ALA A 2 1.74 -22.37 25.48
C ALA A 2 1.45 -23.85 25.21
N VAL A 3 1.09 -24.59 26.24
CA VAL A 3 0.66 -25.98 26.16
C VAL A 3 -0.80 -26.03 26.60
N VAL A 4 -1.66 -26.69 25.84
CA VAL A 4 -3.09 -26.88 26.13
C VAL A 4 -3.41 -28.36 26.04
N ILE A 5 -3.47 -29.00 27.20
CA ILE A 5 -3.74 -30.44 27.32
C ILE A 5 -4.90 -30.67 28.29
N SER A 6 -5.76 -31.63 27.95
CA SER A 6 -6.86 -32.07 28.82
C SER A 6 -6.29 -32.65 30.11
N GLN A 7 -6.95 -32.38 31.23
CA GLN A 7 -6.57 -32.97 32.51
C GLN A 7 -6.98 -34.44 32.55
N GLU A 8 -6.03 -35.32 32.86
CA GLU A 8 -6.29 -36.75 33.07
C GLU A 8 -6.55 -37.08 34.54
N GLN A 9 -7.31 -38.15 34.78
CA GLN A 9 -7.55 -38.63 36.14
C GLN A 9 -6.23 -39.14 36.74
N ASN A 10 -5.89 -38.69 37.95
CA ASN A 10 -4.62 -38.97 38.65
C ASN A 10 -3.34 -38.41 37.99
N GLU A 11 -3.45 -37.42 37.10
CA GLU A 11 -2.31 -36.80 36.40
C GLU A 11 -1.15 -36.39 37.34
N ILE A 12 -1.46 -35.73 38.46
CA ILE A 12 -0.43 -35.28 39.43
C ILE A 12 0.36 -36.45 40.00
N GLN A 13 -0.26 -37.61 40.21
CA GLN A 13 0.42 -38.80 40.72
C GLN A 13 1.29 -39.45 39.65
N THR A 14 0.81 -39.48 38.40
CA THR A 14 1.56 -40.01 37.26
C THR A 14 2.82 -39.19 36.97
N PHE A 15 2.70 -37.86 36.91
CA PHE A 15 3.84 -36.98 36.68
C PHE A 15 4.88 -37.06 37.81
N LYS A 16 4.42 -37.19 39.07
CA LYS A 16 5.31 -37.44 40.21
C LYS A 16 6.09 -38.74 40.09
N LYS A 17 5.51 -39.81 39.51
CA LYS A 17 6.23 -41.08 39.26
C LYS A 17 7.32 -40.94 38.19
N TRP A 18 7.21 -39.93 37.31
CA TRP A 18 8.20 -39.61 36.29
C TRP A 18 9.19 -38.53 36.73
N ASP A 19 9.17 -38.12 38.00
CA ASP A 19 9.98 -37.03 38.55
C ASP A 19 9.74 -35.66 37.87
N LEU A 20 8.48 -35.41 37.46
CA LEU A 20 8.05 -34.18 36.81
C LEU A 20 6.95 -33.47 37.62
N ASP A 21 6.95 -32.13 37.63
CA ASP A 21 5.89 -31.32 38.28
C ASP A 21 5.00 -30.60 37.26
N ILE A 22 3.78 -31.12 37.09
CA ILE A 22 2.76 -30.54 36.21
C ILE A 22 1.95 -29.40 36.85
N LYS A 23 1.99 -29.24 38.18
CA LYS A 23 1.10 -28.29 38.89
C LYS A 23 1.31 -26.85 38.43
N TYR A 24 2.57 -26.45 38.23
CA TYR A 24 2.92 -25.12 37.74
C TYR A 24 2.34 -24.85 36.35
N HIS A 25 2.42 -25.83 35.45
CA HIS A 25 1.89 -25.72 34.09
C HIS A 25 0.36 -25.71 34.09
N ARG A 26 -0.28 -26.54 34.91
CA ARG A 26 -1.74 -26.58 35.08
C ARG A 26 -2.31 -25.25 35.57
N ALA A 27 -1.68 -24.66 36.59
CA ALA A 27 -2.07 -23.33 37.09
C ALA A 27 -1.95 -22.23 36.02
N LYS A 28 -0.96 -22.31 35.12
CA LYS A 28 -0.84 -21.38 33.98
C LYS A 28 -1.89 -21.60 32.90
N MET A 29 -2.31 -22.85 32.68
CA MET A 29 -3.37 -23.18 31.72
C MET A 29 -4.75 -22.73 32.21
N GLU A 30 -5.02 -22.85 33.51
CA GLU A 30 -6.32 -22.52 34.10
C GLU A 30 -6.50 -21.03 34.38
N LYS A 31 -5.42 -20.31 34.74
CA LYS A 31 -5.50 -18.87 35.05
C LYS A 31 -5.58 -17.97 33.81
N ARG A 32 -5.15 -18.46 32.65
CA ARG A 32 -5.11 -17.68 31.40
C ARG A 32 -6.26 -18.08 30.50
N GLU A 33 -6.87 -17.09 29.86
CA GLU A 33 -7.87 -17.31 28.80
C GLU A 33 -7.15 -17.58 27.46
N LEU A 34 -6.41 -18.69 27.40
CA LEU A 34 -5.54 -19.03 26.25
C LEU A 34 -6.31 -19.09 24.94
N ASP A 35 -7.58 -19.43 24.97
CA ASP A 35 -8.47 -19.47 23.81
C ASP A 35 -8.74 -18.07 23.24
N LYS A 36 -8.97 -17.07 24.09
CA LYS A 36 -9.14 -15.67 23.68
C LYS A 36 -7.82 -15.06 23.25
N GLU A 37 -6.77 -15.30 24.02
CA GLU A 37 -5.42 -14.82 23.72
C GLU A 37 -4.92 -15.33 22.36
N PHE A 38 -5.22 -16.59 22.01
CA PHE A 38 -4.79 -17.16 20.73
C PHE A 38 -5.65 -16.71 19.53
N LYS A 39 -6.89 -16.27 19.77
CA LYS A 39 -7.74 -15.68 18.72
C LYS A 39 -7.34 -14.25 18.37
N ASP A 40 -6.72 -13.54 19.30
CA ASP A 40 -6.26 -12.18 19.10
C ASP A 40 -4.97 -12.14 18.26
N SER A 41 -5.04 -11.47 17.10
CA SER A 41 -3.92 -11.32 16.18
C SER A 41 -2.81 -10.42 16.75
N GLN A 42 -3.10 -9.53 17.69
CA GLN A 42 -2.11 -8.65 18.31
C GLN A 42 -1.41 -9.29 19.52
N ASN A 43 -1.93 -10.41 20.02
CA ASN A 43 -1.34 -11.09 21.17
C ASN A 43 0.01 -11.76 20.82
N PRO A 44 1.01 -11.72 21.73
CA PRO A 44 2.30 -12.39 21.52
C PRO A 44 2.22 -13.94 21.50
N LEU A 45 1.09 -14.57 21.86
CA LEU A 45 0.93 -16.02 21.84
C LEU A 45 0.79 -16.55 20.40
N ARG A 46 1.90 -17.03 19.82
CA ARG A 46 1.93 -17.53 18.43
C ARG A 46 1.91 -19.04 18.24
N VAL A 47 2.28 -19.81 19.26
CA VAL A 47 2.43 -21.28 19.17
C VAL A 47 1.75 -21.95 20.35
N VAL A 48 0.91 -22.94 20.07
CA VAL A 48 0.21 -23.73 21.08
C VAL A 48 0.36 -25.22 20.78
N PHE A 49 0.78 -25.99 21.78
CA PHE A 49 0.85 -27.45 21.72
C PHE A 49 -0.44 -28.05 22.24
N VAL A 50 -1.02 -28.98 21.50
CA VAL A 50 -2.36 -29.47 21.74
C VAL A 50 -2.43 -30.99 21.53
N CYS A 51 -3.02 -31.73 22.47
CA CYS A 51 -3.22 -33.18 22.34
C CYS A 51 -4.63 -33.58 21.87
N ALA A 52 -5.67 -33.02 22.49
CA ALA A 52 -7.06 -33.42 22.25
C ALA A 52 -8.04 -32.23 22.33
N MET A 53 -7.76 -31.28 23.21
CA MET A 53 -8.48 -30.00 23.26
C MET A 53 -8.36 -29.28 21.92
N TRP A 54 -9.27 -28.38 21.57
CA TRP A 54 -9.17 -27.52 20.37
C TRP A 54 -9.03 -28.24 19.01
N LEU A 55 -9.17 -29.58 18.96
CA LEU A 55 -9.34 -30.36 17.73
C LEU A 55 -10.80 -30.35 17.24
N THR A 56 -11.75 -30.10 18.14
CA THR A 56 -13.19 -29.93 17.86
C THR A 56 -13.69 -28.61 18.45
N GLY A 57 -14.66 -27.95 17.80
CA GLY A 57 -15.31 -26.72 18.29
C GLY A 57 -14.49 -25.43 18.35
N PHE A 58 -13.15 -25.49 18.33
CA PHE A 58 -12.30 -24.30 18.39
C PHE A 58 -12.14 -23.63 17.02
N ASP A 59 -12.45 -22.34 16.95
CA ASP A 59 -12.43 -21.53 15.74
C ASP A 59 -11.45 -20.37 15.89
N VAL A 60 -10.45 -20.32 15.01
CA VAL A 60 -9.46 -19.25 14.94
C VAL A 60 -9.23 -18.90 13.47
N LYS A 61 -9.72 -17.74 13.02
CA LYS A 61 -9.56 -17.29 11.64
C LYS A 61 -8.09 -17.07 11.27
N CYS A 62 -7.31 -16.50 12.18
CA CYS A 62 -5.89 -16.18 11.98
C CYS A 62 -4.95 -17.41 12.03
N LEU A 63 -5.44 -18.61 12.35
CA LEU A 63 -4.63 -19.82 12.40
C LEU A 63 -4.15 -20.18 10.98
N ALA A 64 -2.86 -19.99 10.71
CA ALA A 64 -2.29 -20.19 9.39
C ALA A 64 -1.52 -21.52 9.23
N CYS A 65 -0.99 -22.09 10.32
CA CYS A 65 -0.12 -23.26 10.26
C CYS A 65 -0.53 -24.31 11.30
N LEU A 66 -0.54 -25.58 10.88
CA LEU A 66 -0.83 -26.73 11.73
C LEU A 66 0.27 -27.79 11.57
N TYR A 67 0.84 -28.20 12.70
CA TYR A 67 1.82 -29.28 12.78
C TYR A 67 1.10 -30.54 13.28
N LEU A 68 1.23 -31.64 12.53
CA LEU A 68 0.58 -32.92 12.83
C LEU A 68 1.64 -33.94 13.22
N ASP A 69 1.63 -34.28 14.51
CA ASP A 69 2.41 -35.36 15.11
C ASP A 69 1.50 -36.32 15.91
N LYS A 70 0.28 -36.53 15.38
CA LYS A 70 -0.67 -37.50 15.94
C LYS A 70 -1.41 -38.22 14.82
N PRO A 71 -1.53 -39.56 14.84
CA PRO A 71 -2.32 -40.28 13.87
C PRO A 71 -3.81 -39.89 14.02
N LEU A 72 -4.36 -39.25 13.00
CA LEU A 72 -5.76 -38.83 12.93
C LEU A 72 -6.51 -39.66 11.89
N LYS A 73 -7.74 -40.06 12.19
CA LYS A 73 -8.62 -40.76 11.25
C LYS A 73 -9.18 -39.76 10.22
N ALA A 74 -9.55 -40.24 9.03
CA ALA A 74 -9.92 -39.41 7.87
C ALA A 74 -10.90 -38.26 8.18
N HIS A 75 -12.02 -38.52 8.86
CA HIS A 75 -13.00 -37.48 9.21
C HIS A 75 -12.43 -36.43 10.18
N THR A 76 -11.71 -36.87 11.22
CA THR A 76 -11.07 -35.98 12.20
C THR A 76 -9.98 -35.16 11.55
N LEU A 77 -9.22 -35.75 10.63
CA LEU A 77 -8.16 -35.07 9.89
C LEU A 77 -8.72 -33.97 8.98
N MET A 78 -9.77 -34.25 8.21
CA MET A 78 -10.43 -33.23 7.38
C MET A 78 -10.94 -32.06 8.22
N GLN A 79 -11.61 -32.35 9.35
CA GLN A 79 -12.07 -31.31 10.27
C GLN A 79 -10.91 -30.50 10.86
N THR A 80 -9.76 -31.13 11.12
CA THR A 80 -8.58 -30.46 11.68
C THR A 80 -7.91 -29.58 10.63
N ILE A 81 -7.70 -30.07 9.41
CA ILE A 81 -7.13 -29.31 8.28
C ILE A 81 -8.02 -28.13 7.90
N ALA A 82 -9.33 -28.33 7.84
CA ALA A 82 -10.28 -27.26 7.49
C ALA A 82 -10.22 -26.05 8.45
N ARG A 83 -9.74 -26.23 9.69
CA ARG A 83 -9.52 -25.11 10.64
C ARG A 83 -8.48 -24.13 10.13
N ALA A 84 -7.39 -24.65 9.57
CA ALA A 84 -6.35 -23.83 8.98
C ALA A 84 -6.79 -23.19 7.64
N ASN A 85 -7.95 -23.55 7.08
CA ASN A 85 -8.46 -22.99 5.83
C ASN A 85 -9.47 -21.84 5.99
N ARG A 86 -9.70 -21.34 7.22
CA ARG A 86 -10.58 -20.18 7.44
C ARG A 86 -9.96 -18.90 6.89
N VAL A 87 -10.76 -18.09 6.20
CA VAL A 87 -10.31 -16.83 5.59
C VAL A 87 -10.02 -15.78 6.67
N SER A 88 -8.89 -15.11 6.54
CA SER A 88 -8.44 -14.01 7.40
C SER A 88 -7.60 -13.05 6.58
N GLU A 89 -7.60 -11.77 6.95
CA GLU A 89 -6.75 -10.76 6.31
C GLU A 89 -5.26 -11.17 6.38
N GLY A 90 -4.53 -10.98 5.28
CA GLY A 90 -3.12 -11.34 5.16
C GLY A 90 -2.81 -12.84 5.01
N LYS A 91 -3.81 -13.72 5.13
CA LYS A 91 -3.64 -15.17 5.02
C LYS A 91 -4.02 -15.67 3.63
N SER A 92 -3.03 -16.13 2.87
CA SER A 92 -3.24 -16.68 1.52
C SER A 92 -3.70 -18.15 1.51
N ASN A 93 -3.29 -18.92 2.52
CA ASN A 93 -3.52 -20.37 2.58
C ASN A 93 -3.33 -20.88 4.02
N GLY A 94 -3.81 -22.10 4.28
CA GLY A 94 -3.42 -22.89 5.44
C GLY A 94 -2.22 -23.78 5.12
N LEU A 95 -1.20 -23.79 5.97
CA LEU A 95 -0.02 -24.67 5.87
C LEU A 95 -0.19 -25.85 6.82
N ILE A 96 -0.12 -27.08 6.29
CA ILE A 96 -0.18 -28.31 7.08
C ILE A 96 1.18 -29.00 6.97
N ILE A 97 1.84 -29.22 8.11
CA ILE A 97 3.11 -29.93 8.21
C ILE A 97 2.82 -31.27 8.88
N ASP A 98 3.04 -32.36 8.15
CA ASP A 98 2.71 -33.72 8.58
C ASP A 98 3.97 -34.55 8.78
N TYR A 99 4.25 -34.90 10.03
CA TYR A 99 5.43 -35.70 10.41
C TYR A 99 5.19 -37.21 10.32
N ILE A 100 3.93 -37.65 10.21
CA ILE A 100 3.55 -39.07 10.26
C ILE A 100 3.25 -39.62 8.86
N GLY A 101 2.93 -38.77 7.89
CA GLY A 101 2.61 -39.15 6.51
C GLY A 101 1.13 -39.50 6.28
N ILE A 102 0.25 -39.02 7.16
CA ILE A 102 -1.20 -39.21 7.11
C ILE A 102 -1.81 -38.54 5.86
N VAL A 103 -1.22 -37.46 5.37
CA VAL A 103 -1.68 -36.74 4.16
C VAL A 103 -1.66 -37.64 2.93
N LYS A 104 -0.68 -38.54 2.79
CA LYS A 104 -0.63 -39.50 1.66
C LYS A 104 -1.81 -40.47 1.70
N ALA A 105 -2.16 -40.98 2.87
CA ALA A 105 -3.32 -41.85 3.07
C ALA A 105 -4.64 -41.09 2.85
N LEU A 106 -4.70 -39.82 3.26
CA LEU A 106 -5.86 -38.95 3.03
C LEU A 106 -6.05 -38.65 1.54
N ARG A 107 -4.98 -38.35 0.79
CA ARG A 107 -5.05 -38.12 -0.66
C ARG A 107 -5.62 -39.32 -1.39
N LYS A 108 -5.14 -40.52 -1.06
CA LYS A 108 -5.68 -41.77 -1.62
C LYS A 108 -7.18 -41.91 -1.34
N ALA A 109 -7.59 -41.69 -0.08
CA ALA A 109 -9.01 -41.75 0.30
C ALA A 109 -9.88 -40.63 -0.32
N LEU A 110 -9.30 -39.45 -0.57
CA LEU A 110 -9.97 -38.33 -1.25
C LEU A 110 -10.14 -38.59 -2.75
N ALA A 111 -9.12 -39.15 -3.40
CA ALA A 111 -9.18 -39.54 -4.80
C ALA A 111 -10.23 -40.63 -5.03
N ASP A 112 -10.35 -41.59 -4.10
CA ASP A 112 -11.42 -42.61 -4.12
C ASP A 112 -12.83 -41.98 -3.96
N TYR A 113 -12.93 -40.87 -3.21
CA TYR A 113 -14.19 -40.15 -3.00
C TYR A 113 -14.60 -39.29 -4.21
N THR A 114 -13.65 -38.59 -4.85
CA THR A 114 -13.91 -37.74 -6.02
C THR A 114 -14.14 -38.55 -7.29
N ALA A 115 -13.52 -39.73 -7.43
CA ALA A 115 -13.76 -40.67 -8.53
C ALA A 115 -15.21 -41.16 -8.62
N ASN A 116 -15.94 -41.20 -7.49
CA ASN A 116 -17.34 -41.63 -7.45
C ASN A 116 -18.37 -40.55 -7.87
N ILE A 117 -17.96 -39.30 -8.08
CA ILE A 117 -18.88 -38.17 -8.36
C ILE A 117 -18.93 -37.81 -9.87
N GLY A 118 -18.37 -38.65 -10.75
CA GLY A 118 -18.61 -38.56 -12.21
C GLY A 118 -17.77 -37.53 -12.97
N GLY A 119 -16.67 -37.04 -12.39
CA GLY A 119 -15.65 -36.25 -13.09
C GLY A 119 -14.50 -37.13 -13.58
N ASN A 120 -14.07 -36.95 -14.83
CA ASN A 120 -12.96 -37.67 -15.46
C ASN A 120 -11.75 -37.91 -14.54
N GLY A 121 -11.49 -39.19 -14.24
CA GLY A 121 -10.19 -39.72 -13.81
C GLY A 121 -9.72 -39.28 -12.42
N GLY A 122 -9.42 -40.25 -11.55
CA GLY A 122 -8.82 -40.06 -10.23
C GLY A 122 -7.43 -39.42 -10.30
N THR A 123 -7.40 -38.14 -10.62
CA THR A 123 -6.22 -37.28 -10.60
C THR A 123 -6.12 -36.72 -9.19
N ASP A 124 -4.96 -36.93 -8.57
CA ASP A 124 -4.61 -36.32 -7.28
C ASP A 124 -4.77 -34.79 -7.46
N PRO A 125 -5.65 -34.10 -6.73
CA PRO A 125 -5.86 -32.66 -6.89
C PRO A 125 -4.65 -31.82 -6.43
N THR A 126 -3.56 -32.47 -6.01
CA THR A 126 -2.31 -31.82 -5.62
C THR A 126 -1.35 -31.74 -6.79
N VAL A 127 -0.90 -30.53 -7.10
CA VAL A 127 0.26 -30.30 -7.97
C VAL A 127 1.48 -30.98 -7.35
N ASP A 128 2.23 -31.72 -8.15
CA ASP A 128 3.43 -32.39 -7.67
C ASP A 128 4.48 -31.34 -7.25
N LYS A 129 5.27 -31.67 -6.24
CA LYS A 129 6.35 -30.82 -5.76
C LYS A 129 7.39 -30.60 -6.85
N ASP A 130 7.64 -31.62 -7.68
CA ASP A 130 8.58 -31.54 -8.81
C ASP A 130 8.07 -30.63 -9.93
N GLU A 131 6.77 -30.66 -10.23
CA GLU A 131 6.14 -29.73 -11.17
C GLU A 131 6.20 -28.29 -10.67
N LEU A 132 6.01 -28.09 -9.35
CA LEU A 132 6.13 -26.78 -8.72
C LEU A 132 7.56 -26.24 -8.79
N ILE A 133 8.57 -27.08 -8.50
CA ILE A 133 9.99 -26.70 -8.61
C ILE A 133 10.34 -26.33 -10.06
N THR A 134 9.87 -27.13 -11.02
CA THR A 134 10.04 -26.85 -12.46
C THR A 134 9.44 -25.50 -12.83
N ARG A 135 8.21 -25.22 -12.40
CA ARG A 135 7.54 -23.93 -12.63
C ARG A 135 8.31 -22.76 -12.01
N ILE A 136 8.88 -22.91 -10.82
CA ILE A 136 9.72 -21.86 -10.22
C ILE A 136 10.97 -21.60 -11.06
N MET A 137 11.66 -22.65 -11.49
CA MET A 137 12.86 -22.50 -12.32
C MET A 137 12.51 -21.84 -13.66
N GLU A 138 11.38 -22.19 -14.27
CA GLU A 138 10.88 -21.54 -15.48
C GLU A 138 10.56 -20.06 -15.26
N THR A 139 9.85 -19.71 -14.18
CA THR A 139 9.52 -18.31 -13.88
C THR A 139 10.76 -17.49 -13.54
N ILE A 140 11.76 -18.07 -12.85
CA ILE A 140 13.07 -17.42 -12.64
C ILE A 140 13.76 -17.20 -13.98
N THR A 141 13.77 -18.20 -14.86
CA THR A 141 14.38 -18.08 -16.19
C THR A 141 13.70 -16.99 -17.01
N LYS A 142 12.37 -16.91 -17.02
CA LYS A 142 11.62 -15.84 -17.68
C LYS A 142 11.98 -14.47 -17.12
N ALA A 143 12.07 -14.34 -15.80
CA ALA A 143 12.48 -13.09 -15.15
C ALA A 143 13.92 -12.70 -15.51
N LYS A 144 14.84 -13.67 -15.62
CA LYS A 144 16.23 -13.43 -16.06
C LYS A 144 16.32 -12.98 -17.51
N VAL A 145 15.60 -13.66 -18.41
CA VAL A 145 15.54 -13.28 -19.84
C VAL A 145 15.01 -11.87 -19.97
N PHE A 146 13.90 -11.57 -19.29
CA PHE A 146 13.31 -10.24 -19.26
C PHE A 146 14.28 -9.15 -18.77
N LEU A 147 15.06 -9.42 -17.71
CA LEU A 147 16.08 -8.49 -17.24
C LEU A 147 17.20 -8.30 -18.26
N SER A 148 17.63 -9.39 -18.92
CA SER A 148 18.69 -9.33 -19.94
C SER A 148 18.26 -8.58 -21.20
N GLU A 149 16.99 -8.69 -21.60
CA GLU A 149 16.40 -7.91 -22.70
C GLU A 149 16.35 -6.40 -22.37
N ASN A 150 16.30 -6.06 -21.08
CA ASN A 150 16.34 -4.69 -20.57
C ASN A 150 17.75 -4.28 -20.09
N ASP A 151 18.81 -4.83 -20.70
CA ASP A 151 20.22 -4.49 -20.45
C ASP A 151 20.72 -4.72 -19.01
N PHE A 152 20.10 -5.63 -18.25
CA PHE A 152 20.53 -5.95 -16.88
C PHE A 152 20.82 -7.45 -16.68
N ASP A 153 22.04 -7.78 -16.25
CA ASP A 153 22.41 -9.14 -15.86
C ASP A 153 22.18 -9.37 -14.36
N LEU A 154 21.25 -10.27 -14.03
CA LEU A 154 20.94 -10.68 -12.65
C LEU A 154 22.18 -11.19 -11.91
N GLN A 155 23.13 -11.78 -12.62
CA GLN A 155 24.34 -12.34 -12.01
C GLN A 155 25.18 -11.27 -11.31
N MET A 156 25.23 -10.06 -11.87
CA MET A 156 25.95 -8.93 -11.28
C MET A 156 25.40 -8.58 -9.89
N LEU A 157 24.09 -8.74 -9.67
CA LEU A 157 23.47 -8.48 -8.38
C LEU A 157 23.74 -9.59 -7.35
N ILE A 158 23.80 -10.84 -7.82
CA ILE A 158 24.07 -12.01 -6.98
C ILE A 158 25.50 -11.99 -6.45
N ASP A 159 26.46 -11.63 -7.31
CA ASP A 159 27.88 -11.63 -6.98
C ASP A 159 28.34 -10.33 -6.28
N ALA A 160 27.50 -9.30 -6.24
CA ALA A 160 27.83 -8.02 -5.64
C ALA A 160 27.70 -8.00 -4.11
N TYR A 161 28.62 -7.26 -3.48
CA TYR A 161 28.66 -7.00 -2.06
C TYR A 161 28.53 -5.50 -1.75
N ASP A 162 28.03 -5.18 -0.56
CA ASP A 162 27.94 -3.83 0.02
C ASP A 162 27.33 -2.78 -0.91
N PHE A 163 27.99 -1.62 -1.07
CA PHE A 163 27.50 -0.48 -1.85
C PHE A 163 27.27 -0.79 -3.33
N LYS A 164 28.03 -1.74 -3.91
CA LYS A 164 27.82 -2.18 -5.29
C LYS A 164 26.48 -2.90 -5.44
N LYS A 165 26.08 -3.70 -4.45
CA LYS A 165 24.80 -4.39 -4.44
C LYS A 165 23.63 -3.40 -4.48
N LEU A 166 23.72 -2.31 -3.72
CA LEU A 166 22.71 -1.25 -3.76
C LEU A 166 22.66 -0.55 -5.12
N SER A 167 23.81 -0.26 -5.74
CA SER A 167 23.81 0.36 -7.08
C SER A 167 23.15 -0.55 -8.12
N TYR A 168 23.56 -1.82 -8.18
CA TYR A 168 23.01 -2.80 -9.12
C TYR A 168 21.53 -3.07 -8.90
N LEU A 169 21.07 -3.10 -7.63
CA LEU A 169 19.66 -3.21 -7.31
C LEU A 169 18.84 -2.07 -7.92
N GLN A 170 19.33 -0.84 -7.82
CA GLN A 170 18.66 0.30 -8.43
C GLN A 170 18.79 0.36 -9.95
N GLU A 171 19.91 -0.13 -10.51
CA GLU A 171 20.07 -0.28 -11.97
C GLU A 171 19.05 -1.29 -12.51
N ALA A 172 18.89 -2.43 -11.85
CA ALA A 172 17.85 -3.41 -12.15
C ALA A 172 16.44 -2.81 -12.03
N ALA A 173 16.17 -2.09 -10.93
CA ALA A 173 14.87 -1.44 -10.76
C ALA A 173 14.61 -0.37 -11.84
N ASN A 174 15.63 0.35 -12.28
CA ASN A 174 15.53 1.32 -13.37
C ASN A 174 15.26 0.65 -14.72
N ALA A 175 15.92 -0.48 -15.01
CA ALA A 175 15.68 -1.27 -16.21
C ALA A 175 14.22 -1.75 -16.27
N VAL A 176 13.70 -2.28 -15.15
CA VAL A 176 12.30 -2.72 -15.04
C VAL A 176 11.29 -1.55 -15.15
N CYS A 177 11.70 -0.33 -14.80
CA CYS A 177 10.83 0.85 -14.88
C CYS A 177 10.82 1.53 -16.26
N GLY A 178 11.36 0.89 -17.31
CA GLY A 178 11.31 1.40 -18.69
C GLY A 178 9.87 1.69 -19.12
N THR A 179 9.05 0.64 -19.28
CA THR A 179 7.63 0.78 -19.63
C THR A 179 6.70 0.40 -18.47
N ILE A 180 5.44 0.82 -18.55
CA ILE A 180 4.38 0.34 -17.65
C ILE A 180 4.19 -1.17 -17.81
N GLU A 181 4.32 -1.70 -19.02
CA GLU A 181 4.17 -3.11 -19.33
C GLU A 181 5.30 -3.94 -18.73
N ASP A 182 6.54 -3.49 -18.87
CA ASP A 182 7.74 -4.09 -18.26
C ASP A 182 7.61 -4.22 -16.75
N LYS A 183 7.21 -3.11 -16.11
CA LYS A 183 6.98 -3.08 -14.67
C LYS A 183 5.89 -4.06 -14.25
N LYS A 184 4.79 -4.16 -15.01
CA LYS A 184 3.68 -5.10 -14.74
C LYS A 184 4.14 -6.55 -14.94
N THR A 185 4.86 -6.82 -16.01
CA THR A 185 5.39 -8.14 -16.35
C THR A 185 6.35 -8.65 -15.27
N PHE A 186 7.35 -7.84 -14.90
CA PHE A 186 8.27 -8.19 -13.82
C PHE A 186 7.56 -8.33 -12.46
N THR A 187 6.62 -7.44 -12.15
CA THR A 187 5.80 -7.53 -10.92
C THR A 187 5.00 -8.84 -10.88
N THR A 188 4.52 -9.31 -12.03
CA THR A 188 3.79 -10.57 -12.15
C THR A 188 4.71 -11.75 -11.87
N TYR A 189 5.90 -11.80 -12.48
CA TYR A 189 6.90 -12.82 -12.18
C TYR A 189 7.33 -12.83 -10.71
N ALA A 190 7.67 -11.67 -10.15
CA ALA A 190 8.11 -11.56 -8.76
C ALA A 190 7.00 -11.94 -7.76
N SER A 191 5.75 -11.56 -8.03
CA SER A 191 4.61 -11.90 -7.16
C SER A 191 4.23 -13.38 -7.28
N GLU A 192 4.30 -13.97 -8.47
CA GLU A 192 4.14 -15.40 -8.68
C GLU A 192 5.23 -16.18 -7.93
N LEU A 193 6.51 -15.81 -8.09
CA LEU A 193 7.62 -16.44 -7.39
C LEU A 193 7.47 -16.32 -5.86
N LYS A 194 7.08 -15.15 -5.35
CA LYS A 194 6.81 -14.95 -3.92
C LYS A 194 5.66 -15.83 -3.42
N ARG A 195 4.68 -16.15 -4.26
CA ARG A 195 3.60 -17.08 -3.94
C ARG A 195 4.10 -18.53 -3.97
N LEU A 196 4.81 -18.93 -5.02
CA LEU A 196 5.29 -20.31 -5.22
C LEU A 196 6.33 -20.70 -4.16
N MET A 197 7.23 -19.79 -3.79
CA MET A 197 8.26 -20.01 -2.76
C MET A 197 7.68 -20.31 -1.36
N LYS A 198 6.39 -19.99 -1.10
CA LYS A 198 5.72 -20.35 0.17
C LYS A 198 5.43 -21.85 0.32
N TYR A 199 5.44 -22.60 -0.78
CA TYR A 199 5.06 -24.01 -0.81
C TYR A 199 6.27 -24.95 -0.83
N ILE A 200 7.47 -24.42 -0.69
CA ILE A 200 8.73 -25.16 -0.85
C ILE A 200 9.57 -25.03 0.40
N ASP A 201 10.26 -26.11 0.75
CA ASP A 201 11.19 -26.20 1.87
C ASP A 201 12.60 -25.74 1.47
N ARG A 202 13.45 -25.53 2.48
CA ARG A 202 14.83 -25.07 2.26
C ARG A 202 15.67 -26.07 1.45
N ASP A 203 15.38 -27.36 1.55
CA ASP A 203 16.25 -28.39 0.93
C ASP A 203 15.81 -28.77 -0.49
N ASP A 204 14.69 -28.25 -0.97
CA ASP A 204 14.13 -28.61 -2.28
C ASP A 204 14.74 -27.84 -3.44
N ILE A 205 15.38 -26.71 -3.15
CA ILE A 205 15.95 -25.80 -4.14
C ILE A 205 17.43 -25.61 -3.83
N THR A 206 18.25 -25.59 -4.89
CA THR A 206 19.68 -25.30 -4.77
C THR A 206 19.93 -23.91 -4.15
N ASP A 207 21.02 -23.75 -3.42
CA ASP A 207 21.41 -22.44 -2.89
C ASP A 207 21.57 -21.37 -3.99
N TYR A 208 21.92 -21.80 -5.20
CA TYR A 208 22.03 -20.93 -6.35
C TYR A 208 20.67 -20.35 -6.78
N THR A 209 19.67 -21.21 -7.00
CA THR A 209 18.31 -20.79 -7.38
C THR A 209 17.65 -19.96 -6.28
N ARG A 210 17.99 -20.21 -5.00
CA ARG A 210 17.58 -19.34 -3.89
C ARG A 210 18.13 -17.93 -4.03
N LYS A 211 19.43 -17.78 -4.33
CA LYS A 211 20.05 -16.46 -4.54
C LYS A 211 19.42 -15.71 -5.72
N GLU A 212 19.06 -16.42 -6.80
CA GLU A 212 18.34 -15.83 -7.93
C GLU A 212 16.96 -15.30 -7.50
N TYR A 213 16.20 -16.08 -6.73
CA TYR A 213 14.93 -15.63 -6.16
C TYR A 213 15.11 -14.42 -5.23
N GLU A 214 16.09 -14.47 -4.33
CA GLU A 214 16.38 -13.37 -3.40
C GLU A 214 16.73 -12.08 -4.13
N ALA A 215 17.50 -12.18 -5.23
CA ALA A 215 17.83 -11.07 -6.10
C ALA A 215 16.57 -10.46 -6.75
N ILE A 216 15.70 -11.30 -7.34
CA ILE A 216 14.42 -10.86 -7.94
C ILE A 216 13.50 -10.24 -6.87
N ALA A 217 13.42 -10.86 -5.69
CA ALA A 217 12.62 -10.37 -4.57
C ALA A 217 13.16 -9.04 -4.04
N ALA A 218 14.47 -8.83 -4.04
CA ALA A 218 15.09 -7.57 -3.64
C ALA A 218 14.76 -6.45 -4.65
N ILE A 219 14.85 -6.71 -5.95
CA ILE A 219 14.43 -5.76 -7.00
C ILE A 219 12.95 -5.42 -6.82
N TYR A 220 12.10 -6.43 -6.64
CA TYR A 220 10.68 -6.24 -6.40
C TYR A 220 10.40 -5.41 -5.14
N ALA A 221 11.14 -5.65 -4.06
CA ALA A 221 11.03 -4.85 -2.84
C ALA A 221 11.44 -3.39 -3.09
N GLU A 222 12.52 -3.14 -3.84
CA GLU A 222 12.94 -1.80 -4.25
C GLU A 222 11.85 -1.07 -5.05
N LEU A 223 11.20 -1.78 -5.98
CA LEU A 223 10.10 -1.23 -6.76
C LEU A 223 8.87 -0.87 -5.91
N GLN A 224 8.67 -1.54 -4.77
CA GLN A 224 7.54 -1.32 -3.85
C GLN A 224 7.88 -0.38 -2.69
N LYS A 225 9.15 0.06 -2.55
CA LYS A 225 9.53 1.03 -1.52
C LYS A 225 8.85 2.36 -1.80
N LYS A 226 7.80 2.66 -1.05
CA LYS A 226 7.25 4.01 -0.96
C LYS A 226 8.27 4.89 -0.25
N ARG A 227 8.78 5.92 -0.92
CA ARG A 227 9.63 6.90 -0.24
C ARG A 227 8.77 7.62 0.80
N LYS A 228 9.29 7.73 2.03
CA LYS A 228 8.69 8.61 3.03
C LYS A 228 8.93 10.04 2.56
N HIS A 229 7.97 10.58 1.83
CA HIS A 229 7.97 11.99 1.48
C HIS A 229 7.87 12.79 2.78
N VAL A 230 8.87 13.62 3.05
CA VAL A 230 8.80 14.56 4.16
C VAL A 230 7.60 15.46 3.87
N ASN A 231 6.69 15.64 4.83
CA ASN A 231 5.57 16.58 4.74
C ASN A 231 6.06 18.04 4.77
N THR A 232 7.10 18.36 4.00
CA THR A 232 7.50 19.74 3.72
C THR A 232 6.54 20.27 2.67
N THR A 233 5.96 21.45 2.92
CA THR A 233 5.00 22.09 2.00
C THR A 233 5.59 22.29 0.60
N ASP A 234 6.91 22.53 0.50
CA ASP A 234 7.55 22.78 -0.78
C ASP A 234 7.93 21.48 -1.52
N LEU A 235 7.22 21.26 -2.63
CA LEU A 235 7.45 20.15 -3.55
C LEU A 235 8.85 20.19 -4.19
N ARG A 236 9.46 21.37 -4.33
CA ARG A 236 10.83 21.53 -4.89
C ARG A 236 11.89 20.89 -4.01
N VAL A 237 11.74 21.01 -2.68
CA VAL A 237 12.67 20.41 -1.71
C VAL A 237 12.64 18.88 -1.83
N GLN A 238 11.45 18.33 -2.01
CA GLN A 238 11.26 16.89 -2.12
C GLN A 238 11.82 16.36 -3.45
N ILE A 239 11.60 17.06 -4.57
CA ILE A 239 12.19 16.66 -5.86
C ILE A 239 13.73 16.73 -5.82
N ASN A 240 14.30 17.79 -5.24
CA ASN A 240 15.75 17.88 -5.07
C ASN A 240 16.31 16.71 -4.24
N ALA A 241 15.62 16.32 -3.16
CA ALA A 241 16.02 15.17 -2.35
C ALA A 241 15.99 13.85 -3.14
N ILE A 242 15.02 13.67 -4.05
CA ILE A 242 14.97 12.52 -4.96
C ILE A 242 16.21 12.53 -5.85
N ILE A 243 16.44 13.60 -6.59
CA ILE A 243 17.57 13.70 -7.54
C ILE A 243 18.91 13.50 -6.81
N SER A 244 19.13 14.21 -5.71
CA SER A 244 20.36 14.13 -4.91
C SER A 244 20.66 12.69 -4.49
N SER A 245 19.64 11.95 -4.05
CA SER A 245 19.82 10.55 -3.64
C SER A 245 20.29 9.64 -4.76
N TYR A 246 19.98 9.95 -6.02
CA TYR A 246 20.42 9.17 -7.18
C TYR A 246 21.76 9.65 -7.76
N VAL A 247 22.20 10.86 -7.42
CA VAL A 247 23.53 11.40 -7.74
C VAL A 247 24.57 10.88 -6.75
N GLU A 248 24.30 10.92 -5.45
CA GLU A 248 25.24 10.50 -4.39
C GLU A 248 25.67 9.03 -4.49
N ILE A 249 24.77 8.14 -4.93
CA ILE A 249 25.04 6.70 -5.04
C ILE A 249 26.09 6.38 -6.12
N GLN A 250 26.44 7.33 -6.99
CA GLN A 250 27.51 7.16 -7.97
C GLN A 250 28.92 7.26 -7.36
N HIS A 251 29.07 7.84 -6.17
CA HIS A 251 30.38 8.03 -5.53
C HIS A 251 30.68 6.91 -4.52
N THR A 252 31.76 6.16 -4.79
CA THR A 252 32.43 5.31 -3.79
C THR A 252 32.96 6.17 -2.63
N PRO A 253 33.16 5.58 -1.43
CA PRO A 253 33.20 6.31 -0.16
C PRO A 253 34.48 7.15 -0.06
N THR A 254 34.42 8.38 -0.56
CA THR A 254 35.25 9.42 0.02
C THR A 254 34.42 9.95 1.17
N MET A 255 34.86 9.66 2.40
CA MET A 255 34.30 10.26 3.60
C MET A 255 34.45 11.78 3.54
N ILE A 256 33.52 12.41 2.86
CA ILE A 256 33.15 13.79 3.11
C ILE A 256 31.69 13.64 3.49
N HIS A 257 31.42 13.75 4.79
CA HIS A 257 30.14 14.25 5.24
C HIS A 257 29.97 15.63 4.59
N GLU A 258 29.58 15.68 3.32
CA GLU A 258 28.81 16.82 2.88
C GLU A 258 27.51 16.64 3.66
N GLU A 259 27.39 17.39 4.76
CA GLU A 259 26.10 17.70 5.34
C GLU A 259 25.13 17.92 4.18
N PRO A 260 23.90 17.37 4.22
CA PRO A 260 22.93 17.59 3.16
C PRO A 260 22.88 19.09 2.95
N ARG A 261 23.44 19.57 1.82
CA ARG A 261 23.68 20.99 1.61
C ARG A 261 22.35 21.65 1.87
N ARG A 262 22.24 22.38 2.98
CA ARG A 262 21.03 23.11 3.33
C ARG A 262 20.98 24.24 2.32
N PHE A 263 20.44 23.95 1.15
CA PHE A 263 20.22 24.94 0.12
C PHE A 263 19.24 25.96 0.68
N ASP A 264 19.58 27.24 0.51
CA ASP A 264 18.70 28.35 0.80
C ASP A 264 17.37 28.13 0.06
N ILE A 265 16.30 27.97 0.84
CA ILE A 265 14.98 27.52 0.41
C ILE A 265 14.31 28.55 -0.54
N SER A 266 14.88 29.75 -0.68
CA SER A 266 14.34 30.83 -1.50
C SER A 266 14.65 30.73 -2.99
N ALA A 267 15.61 29.89 -3.44
CA ALA A 267 16.02 29.87 -4.85
C ALA A 267 16.53 28.50 -5.35
N ILE A 268 15.72 27.45 -5.25
CA ILE A 268 16.00 26.20 -5.98
C ILE A 268 15.86 26.47 -7.49
N ASP A 269 16.98 26.64 -8.18
CA ASP A 269 17.02 26.88 -9.63
C ASP A 269 16.54 25.63 -10.40
N PHE A 270 15.48 25.78 -11.20
CA PHE A 270 14.95 24.69 -12.03
C PHE A 270 15.95 24.26 -13.10
N ASP A 271 16.79 25.19 -13.57
CA ASP A 271 17.88 24.87 -14.49
C ASP A 271 18.95 24.00 -13.81
N LEU A 272 19.17 24.18 -12.51
CA LEU A 272 20.07 23.33 -11.74
C LEU A 272 19.51 21.91 -11.61
N LEU A 273 18.24 21.75 -11.24
CA LEU A 273 17.60 20.43 -11.15
C LEU A 273 17.59 19.70 -12.49
N ARG A 274 17.37 20.44 -13.59
CA ARG A 274 17.45 19.91 -14.95
C ARG A 274 18.86 19.40 -15.28
N ARG A 275 19.90 20.17 -14.94
CA ARG A 275 21.30 19.77 -15.15
C ARG A 275 21.68 18.55 -14.31
N GLU A 276 21.19 18.47 -13.08
CA GLU A 276 21.42 17.30 -12.23
C GLU A 276 20.69 16.06 -12.78
N PHE A 277 19.43 16.18 -13.18
CA PHE A 277 18.68 15.09 -13.83
C PHE A 277 19.37 14.58 -15.10
N ALA A 278 19.95 15.47 -15.92
CA ALA A 278 20.69 15.09 -17.11
C ALA A 278 21.91 14.18 -16.81
N LYS A 279 22.53 14.34 -15.62
CA LYS A 279 23.66 13.52 -15.15
C LYS A 279 23.23 12.20 -14.51
N VAL A 280 21.95 12.04 -14.16
CA VAL A 280 21.46 10.82 -13.52
C VAL A 280 21.40 9.69 -14.54
N LYS A 281 22.05 8.57 -14.24
CA LYS A 281 21.98 7.35 -15.06
C LYS A 281 20.63 6.63 -14.92
N LYS A 282 20.01 6.72 -13.74
CA LYS A 282 18.80 5.98 -13.34
C LYS A 282 17.52 6.82 -13.55
N LYS A 283 17.29 7.29 -14.78
CA LYS A 283 16.25 8.29 -15.09
C LYS A 283 14.82 7.76 -14.91
N ASN A 284 14.56 6.52 -15.29
CA ASN A 284 13.22 5.92 -15.20
C ASN A 284 12.77 5.78 -13.74
N LEU A 285 13.70 5.41 -12.87
CA LEU A 285 13.42 5.29 -11.44
C LEU A 285 13.16 6.66 -10.77
N VAL A 286 13.90 7.69 -11.18
CA VAL A 286 13.67 9.08 -10.73
C VAL A 286 12.32 9.60 -11.20
N LEU A 287 11.97 9.37 -12.47
CA LEU A 287 10.67 9.76 -13.03
C LEU A 287 9.53 9.11 -12.26
N LYS A 288 9.60 7.79 -12.03
CA LYS A 288 8.61 7.09 -11.22
C LYS A 288 8.44 7.70 -9.82
N ASP A 289 9.54 7.98 -9.13
CA ASP A 289 9.50 8.57 -7.79
C ASP A 289 8.88 9.99 -7.83
N LEU A 290 9.12 10.74 -8.91
CA LEU A 290 8.58 12.08 -9.13
C LEU A 290 7.08 12.03 -9.49
N GLU A 291 6.65 11.09 -10.33
CA GLU A 291 5.24 10.82 -10.64
C GLU A 291 4.45 10.47 -9.38
N GLU A 292 4.97 9.58 -8.52
CA GLU A 292 4.33 9.21 -7.25
C GLU A 292 4.14 10.44 -6.35
N LEU A 293 5.17 11.28 -6.26
CA LEU A 293 5.13 12.50 -5.48
C LEU A 293 4.12 13.51 -6.01
N ILE A 294 4.12 13.77 -7.33
CA ILE A 294 3.18 14.71 -7.97
C ILE A 294 1.76 14.20 -7.80
N ARG A 295 1.52 12.90 -8.03
CA ARG A 295 0.20 12.28 -7.84
C ARG A 295 -0.29 12.44 -6.40
N MET A 296 0.56 12.15 -5.41
CA MET A 296 0.20 12.35 -4.00
C MET A 296 -0.16 13.81 -3.68
N LYS A 297 0.50 14.78 -4.33
CA LYS A 297 0.18 16.20 -4.16
C LYS A 297 -1.11 16.59 -4.90
N LEU A 298 -1.32 16.09 -6.12
CA LEU A 298 -2.56 16.27 -6.88
C LEU A 298 -3.77 15.74 -6.11
N ASP A 299 -3.67 14.54 -5.54
CA ASP A 299 -4.74 13.94 -4.72
C ASP A 299 -5.10 14.86 -3.54
N LYS A 300 -4.09 15.47 -2.88
CA LYS A 300 -4.32 16.46 -1.80
C LYS A 300 -4.95 17.76 -2.32
N MET A 301 -4.49 18.27 -3.47
CA MET A 301 -5.02 19.49 -4.06
C MET A 301 -6.47 19.32 -4.54
N LEU A 302 -6.79 18.18 -5.14
CA LEU A 302 -8.14 17.84 -5.60
C LEU A 302 -9.09 17.63 -4.41
N PHE A 303 -8.59 17.00 -3.35
CA PHE A 303 -9.33 16.91 -2.08
C PHE A 303 -9.56 18.29 -1.43
N ALA A 304 -8.62 19.24 -1.63
CA ALA A 304 -8.76 20.61 -1.16
C ALA A 304 -9.77 21.42 -1.98
N ASN A 305 -9.72 21.31 -3.29
CA ASN A 305 -10.61 21.99 -4.22
C ASN A 305 -10.90 21.09 -5.46
N PRO A 306 -12.15 20.63 -5.64
CA PRO A 306 -12.56 19.83 -6.79
C PRO A 306 -12.37 20.52 -8.15
N GLU A 307 -12.42 21.86 -8.20
CA GLU A 307 -12.24 22.65 -9.44
C GLU A 307 -10.81 22.54 -10.00
N ARG A 308 -9.85 22.03 -9.22
CA ARG A 308 -8.45 21.82 -9.64
C ARG A 308 -8.26 20.56 -10.51
N ILE A 309 -9.33 20.03 -11.08
CA ILE A 309 -9.31 18.85 -11.95
C ILE A 309 -8.45 19.04 -13.21
N ASN A 310 -8.33 20.29 -13.70
CA ASN A 310 -7.48 20.65 -14.83
C ASN A 310 -6.00 20.26 -14.64
N TYR A 311 -5.46 20.34 -13.42
CA TYR A 311 -4.10 19.89 -13.13
C TYR A 311 -3.96 18.37 -13.26
N TYR A 312 -5.01 17.63 -12.89
CA TYR A 312 -5.06 16.19 -13.04
C TYR A 312 -5.17 15.78 -14.52
N GLU A 313 -5.99 16.47 -15.31
CA GLU A 313 -6.08 16.25 -16.76
C GLU A 313 -4.74 16.52 -17.45
N ARG A 314 -4.06 17.63 -17.10
CA ARG A 314 -2.72 17.93 -17.62
C ARG A 314 -1.70 16.87 -17.21
N TYR A 315 -1.75 16.40 -15.97
CA TYR A 315 -0.91 15.28 -15.52
C TYR A 315 -1.16 14.02 -16.35
N GLN A 316 -2.42 13.64 -16.57
CA GLN A 316 -2.76 12.48 -17.39
C GLN A 316 -2.22 12.61 -18.81
N GLN A 317 -2.37 13.79 -19.44
CA GLN A 317 -1.80 14.05 -20.76
C GLN A 317 -0.27 13.84 -20.80
N ILE A 318 0.46 14.34 -19.81
CA ILE A 318 1.92 14.16 -19.72
C ILE A 318 2.30 12.67 -19.61
N ILE A 319 1.53 11.91 -18.83
CA ILE A 319 1.76 10.47 -18.65
C ILE A 319 1.38 9.69 -19.91
N ASP A 320 0.28 10.04 -20.57
CA ASP A 320 -0.15 9.39 -21.81
C ASP A 320 0.87 9.63 -22.94
N ASP A 321 1.38 10.86 -23.06
CA ASP A 321 2.47 11.21 -23.98
C ASP A 321 3.72 10.37 -23.69
N TYR A 322 4.14 10.29 -22.43
CA TYR A 322 5.28 9.46 -22.00
C TYR A 322 5.10 7.98 -22.34
N ASN A 323 3.88 7.46 -22.20
CA ASN A 323 3.58 6.07 -22.52
C ASN A 323 3.53 5.80 -24.03
N SER A 324 3.26 6.83 -24.85
CA SER A 324 3.14 6.70 -26.30
C SER A 324 4.48 6.68 -27.05
N GLU A 325 5.49 7.45 -26.58
CA GLU A 325 6.79 7.56 -27.24
C GLU A 325 7.92 7.43 -26.21
N GLN A 326 8.76 6.40 -26.32
CA GLN A 326 9.79 6.11 -25.32
C GLN A 326 11.22 6.34 -25.81
N ASP A 327 11.45 7.47 -26.46
CA ASP A 327 12.81 7.91 -26.75
C ASP A 327 13.42 8.62 -25.55
N ARG A 328 14.76 8.60 -25.47
CA ARG A 328 15.53 9.33 -24.45
C ARG A 328 15.19 10.83 -24.42
N ALA A 329 14.81 11.39 -25.57
CA ALA A 329 14.34 12.76 -25.69
C ALA A 329 12.97 12.96 -25.02
N THR A 330 12.08 11.97 -25.07
CA THR A 330 10.77 12.01 -24.39
C THR A 330 10.94 11.96 -22.88
N ILE A 331 11.84 11.13 -22.34
CA ILE A 331 12.13 11.08 -20.90
C ILE A 331 12.50 12.48 -20.33
N GLU A 332 13.35 13.21 -21.05
CA GLU A 332 13.75 14.56 -20.64
C GLU A 332 12.61 15.57 -20.82
N LYS A 333 11.80 15.42 -21.87
CA LYS A 333 10.59 16.24 -22.10
C LYS A 333 9.56 16.02 -20.99
N THR A 334 9.20 14.77 -20.70
CA THR A 334 8.27 14.40 -19.62
C THR A 334 8.75 14.94 -18.28
N PHE A 335 10.05 14.87 -17.98
CA PHE A 335 10.60 15.49 -16.78
C PHE A 335 10.37 17.01 -16.74
N MET A 336 10.58 17.71 -17.87
CA MET A 336 10.31 19.14 -17.95
C MET A 336 8.82 19.45 -17.78
N ASP A 337 7.93 18.70 -18.45
CA ASP A 337 6.50 18.91 -18.37
C ASP A 337 5.96 18.67 -16.95
N LEU A 338 6.47 17.64 -16.26
CA LEU A 338 6.15 17.38 -14.85
C LEU A 338 6.70 18.46 -13.92
N MET A 339 7.87 19.04 -14.22
CA MET A 339 8.43 20.17 -13.47
C MET A 339 7.61 21.45 -13.64
N ASP A 340 7.14 21.72 -14.85
CA ASP A 340 6.28 22.87 -15.15
C ASP A 340 4.92 22.73 -14.46
N LEU A 341 4.36 21.52 -14.46
CA LEU A 341 3.15 21.20 -13.71
C LEU A 341 3.37 21.38 -12.20
N ALA A 342 4.48 20.86 -11.68
CA ALA A 342 4.87 21.04 -10.28
C ALA A 342 4.98 22.52 -9.88
N ASN A 343 5.51 23.36 -10.77
CA ASN A 343 5.63 24.80 -10.54
C ASN A 343 4.25 25.49 -10.54
N SER A 344 3.40 25.18 -11.52
CA SER A 344 2.05 25.77 -11.57
C SER A 344 1.21 25.37 -10.35
N MET A 345 1.32 24.13 -9.89
CA MET A 345 0.69 23.65 -8.65
C MET A 345 1.15 24.45 -7.42
N ASN A 346 2.46 24.72 -7.31
CA ASN A 346 3.02 25.49 -6.18
C ASN A 346 2.54 26.95 -6.20
N GLN A 347 2.38 27.54 -7.38
CA GLN A 347 1.82 28.89 -7.53
C GLN A 347 0.34 28.94 -7.16
N GLU A 348 -0.42 27.92 -7.54
CA GLU A 348 -1.84 27.81 -7.21
C GLU A 348 -2.06 27.66 -5.70
N GLU A 349 -1.24 26.86 -5.02
CA GLU A 349 -1.28 26.76 -3.56
C GLU A 349 -0.98 28.10 -2.88
N GLN A 350 -0.21 29.00 -3.50
CA GLN A 350 0.05 30.34 -2.95
C GLN A 350 -0.99 31.38 -3.39
N ARG A 351 -1.98 31.00 -4.19
CA ARG A 351 -3.03 31.92 -4.67
C ARG A 351 -3.86 32.48 -3.52
N TYR A 352 -4.16 31.69 -2.49
CA TYR A 352 -4.97 32.17 -1.37
C TYR A 352 -4.28 33.36 -0.66
N VAL A 353 -2.96 33.33 -0.50
CA VAL A 353 -2.16 34.42 0.08
C VAL A 353 -2.22 35.67 -0.82
N ARG A 354 -2.08 35.48 -2.15
CA ARG A 354 -2.14 36.58 -3.12
C ARG A 354 -3.52 37.22 -3.19
N GLU A 355 -4.57 36.42 -3.05
CA GLU A 355 -5.96 36.86 -3.06
C GLU A 355 -6.43 37.43 -1.70
N GLY A 356 -5.60 37.33 -0.65
CA GLY A 356 -5.84 37.88 0.68
C GLY A 356 -6.66 37.00 1.62
N PHE A 357 -6.78 35.71 1.33
CA PHE A 357 -7.47 34.73 2.20
C PHE A 357 -6.55 34.21 3.31
N ALA A 358 -7.14 33.78 4.42
CA ALA A 358 -6.43 33.18 5.55
C ALA A 358 -6.16 31.69 5.36
N SER A 359 -6.92 31.02 4.48
CA SER A 359 -6.74 29.59 4.20
C SER A 359 -7.14 29.20 2.77
N ASP A 360 -6.60 28.08 2.29
CA ASP A 360 -6.95 27.51 0.98
C ASP A 360 -8.44 27.08 0.88
N GLU A 361 -9.08 26.82 2.02
CA GLU A 361 -10.50 26.47 2.08
C GLU A 361 -11.39 27.68 1.75
N GLU A 362 -11.01 28.88 2.21
CA GLU A 362 -11.73 30.11 1.85
C GLU A 362 -11.64 30.39 0.36
N LEU A 363 -10.45 30.17 -0.22
CA LEU A 363 -10.25 30.27 -1.67
C LEU A 363 -11.10 29.25 -2.42
N SER A 364 -11.22 28.02 -1.92
CA SER A 364 -12.00 26.96 -2.55
C SER A 364 -13.50 27.29 -2.58
N LEU A 365 -14.05 27.83 -1.48
CA LEU A 365 -15.44 28.33 -1.48
C LEU A 365 -15.62 29.54 -2.40
N TYR A 366 -14.63 30.42 -2.47
CA TYR A 366 -14.65 31.54 -3.41
C TYR A 366 -14.68 31.05 -4.87
N ASP A 367 -13.81 30.10 -5.22
CA ASP A 367 -13.73 29.55 -6.58
C ASP A 367 -15.04 28.86 -6.99
N MET A 368 -15.72 28.16 -6.08
CA MET A 368 -17.04 27.57 -6.34
C MET A 368 -18.13 28.61 -6.61
N LEU A 369 -18.04 29.79 -5.99
CA LEU A 369 -19.03 30.86 -6.13
C LEU A 369 -18.71 31.84 -7.26
N PHE A 370 -17.52 31.75 -7.84
CA PHE A 370 -17.01 32.70 -8.82
C PHE A 370 -17.73 32.61 -10.17
N ARG A 371 -17.93 33.76 -10.82
CA ARG A 371 -18.45 33.90 -12.19
C ARG A 371 -17.67 34.97 -12.95
N GLU A 372 -17.58 34.84 -14.26
CA GLU A 372 -16.81 35.75 -15.13
C GLU A 372 -17.45 37.15 -15.28
N ASP A 373 -18.74 37.31 -14.95
CA ASP A 373 -19.52 38.53 -15.11
C ASP A 373 -19.54 39.45 -13.86
N LEU A 374 -18.73 39.16 -12.84
CA LEU A 374 -18.71 39.90 -11.58
C LEU A 374 -17.99 41.26 -11.67
N SER A 375 -18.57 42.31 -11.07
CA SER A 375 -17.90 43.59 -10.91
C SER A 375 -16.81 43.53 -9.83
N LYS A 376 -15.88 44.49 -9.82
CA LYS A 376 -14.84 44.59 -8.77
C LYS A 376 -15.42 44.70 -7.35
N ASN A 377 -16.61 45.28 -7.20
CA ASN A 377 -17.28 45.38 -5.91
C ASN A 377 -17.93 44.05 -5.51
N ASP A 378 -18.47 43.30 -6.46
CA ASP A 378 -19.08 42.00 -6.21
C ASP A 378 -18.02 40.96 -5.86
N ILE A 379 -16.84 41.01 -6.50
CA ILE A 379 -15.69 40.18 -6.15
C ILE A 379 -15.29 40.39 -4.68
N LYS A 380 -15.22 41.64 -4.21
CA LYS A 380 -14.89 41.92 -2.79
C LYS A 380 -15.93 41.34 -1.84
N LYS A 381 -17.22 41.53 -2.14
CA LYS A 381 -18.31 40.95 -1.36
C LYS A 381 -18.24 39.42 -1.35
N LEU A 382 -17.95 38.79 -2.50
CA LEU A 382 -17.86 37.34 -2.63
C LEU A 382 -16.75 36.76 -1.74
N LYS A 383 -15.60 37.44 -1.65
CA LYS A 383 -14.50 37.05 -0.74
C LYS A 383 -14.93 37.08 0.72
N GLU A 384 -15.61 38.15 1.14
CA GLU A 384 -16.14 38.27 2.50
C GLU A 384 -17.20 37.19 2.80
N ILE A 385 -18.08 36.90 1.83
CA ILE A 385 -19.12 35.87 1.95
C ILE A 385 -18.49 34.49 2.07
N ALA A 386 -17.50 34.14 1.24
CA ALA A 386 -16.82 32.85 1.28
C ALA A 386 -16.16 32.61 2.65
N ALA A 387 -15.46 33.61 3.19
CA ALA A 387 -14.84 33.53 4.51
C ALA A 387 -15.89 33.42 5.64
N ALA A 388 -16.94 34.24 5.61
CA ALA A 388 -18.00 34.22 6.63
C ALA A 388 -18.82 32.92 6.60
N LEU A 389 -19.12 32.40 5.40
CA LEU A 389 -19.83 31.15 5.22
C LEU A 389 -19.03 29.98 5.77
N LEU A 390 -17.73 29.89 5.47
CA LEU A 390 -16.85 28.83 6.00
C LEU A 390 -16.80 28.88 7.53
N GLN A 391 -16.66 30.06 8.13
CA GLN A 391 -16.66 30.21 9.59
C GLN A 391 -17.97 29.73 10.23
N LYS A 392 -19.12 30.11 9.66
CA LYS A 392 -20.44 29.67 10.13
C LYS A 392 -20.62 28.16 10.03
N ILE A 393 -20.20 27.56 8.91
CA ILE A 393 -20.28 26.11 8.70
C ILE A 393 -19.40 25.37 9.72
N LYS A 394 -18.14 25.80 9.89
CA LYS A 394 -17.24 25.20 10.88
C LYS A 394 -17.78 25.29 12.30
N ALA A 395 -18.28 26.47 12.69
CA ALA A 395 -18.90 26.65 14.00
C ALA A 395 -20.09 25.68 14.18
N LYS A 396 -20.94 25.54 13.15
CA LYS A 396 -22.10 24.66 13.24
C LYS A 396 -21.75 23.18 13.30
N ILE A 397 -20.75 22.74 12.53
CA ILE A 397 -20.26 21.36 12.57
C ILE A 397 -19.62 21.07 13.93
N SER A 398 -18.89 22.02 14.51
CA SER A 398 -18.26 21.82 15.83
C SER A 398 -19.26 21.69 17.00
N GLU A 399 -20.50 22.18 16.83
CA GLU A 399 -21.58 21.99 17.82
C GLU A 399 -22.24 20.60 17.74
N LEU A 400 -22.07 19.90 16.62
CA LEU A 400 -22.80 18.67 16.29
C LEU A 400 -21.87 17.46 16.35
N ASP A 401 -22.12 16.56 17.30
CA ASP A 401 -21.47 15.24 17.37
C ASP A 401 -21.94 14.38 16.19
N HIS A 402 -21.02 13.92 15.34
CA HIS A 402 -21.27 13.09 14.15
C HIS A 402 -22.41 13.63 13.26
N TRP A 403 -22.27 14.87 12.79
CA TRP A 403 -23.34 15.57 12.04
C TRP A 403 -23.81 14.85 10.76
N THR A 404 -23.04 13.90 10.22
CA THR A 404 -23.40 13.11 9.04
C THR A 404 -24.25 11.86 9.31
N ASP A 405 -24.61 11.58 10.57
CA ASP A 405 -25.36 10.36 10.90
C ASP A 405 -26.88 10.56 10.83
N LYS A 406 -27.36 11.72 11.29
CA LYS A 406 -28.79 12.04 11.34
C LYS A 406 -29.23 12.91 10.18
N GLN A 407 -30.44 12.70 9.68
CA GLN A 407 -31.02 13.57 8.65
C GLN A 407 -31.26 14.99 9.17
N GLU A 408 -31.57 15.15 10.46
CA GLU A 408 -31.82 16.45 11.09
C GLU A 408 -30.57 17.34 11.11
N THR A 409 -29.41 16.77 11.45
CA THR A 409 -28.13 17.48 11.50
C THR A 409 -27.62 17.82 10.10
N LYS A 410 -27.82 16.93 9.12
CA LYS A 410 -27.58 17.21 7.69
C LYS A 410 -28.41 18.38 7.19
N ALA A 411 -29.72 18.34 7.48
CA ALA A 411 -30.64 19.41 7.09
C ALA A 411 -30.30 20.74 7.77
N ALA A 412 -29.80 20.73 9.01
CA ALA A 412 -29.37 21.95 9.70
C ALA A 412 -28.20 22.65 9.01
N VAL A 413 -27.19 21.89 8.56
CA VAL A 413 -26.04 22.43 7.81
C VAL A 413 -26.47 22.88 6.40
N ASP A 414 -27.30 22.09 5.73
CA ASP A 414 -27.83 22.42 4.39
C ASP A 414 -28.72 23.67 4.39
N ASN A 415 -29.55 23.85 5.42
CA ASN A 415 -30.34 25.07 5.61
C ASN A 415 -29.45 26.28 5.94
N LEU A 416 -28.41 26.10 6.76
CA LEU A 416 -27.45 27.18 7.06
C LEU A 416 -26.75 27.70 5.80
N ILE A 417 -26.33 26.78 4.91
CA ILE A 417 -25.72 27.13 3.63
C ILE A 417 -26.74 27.89 2.77
N ARG A 418 -27.95 27.38 2.62
CA ARG A 418 -29.03 28.03 1.85
C ARG A 418 -29.32 29.45 2.36
N ASP A 419 -29.56 29.60 3.65
CA ASP A 419 -29.99 30.86 4.25
C ASP A 419 -28.87 31.92 4.17
N THR A 420 -27.61 31.49 4.27
CA THR A 420 -26.45 32.38 4.14
C THR A 420 -26.24 32.81 2.69
N LEU A 421 -26.35 31.90 1.72
CA LEU A 421 -26.26 32.23 0.29
C LEU A 421 -27.40 33.16 -0.14
N TRP A 422 -28.62 32.88 0.30
CA TRP A 422 -29.80 33.71 -0.01
C TRP A 422 -29.70 35.14 0.54
N ALA A 423 -29.19 35.29 1.77
CA ALA A 423 -29.14 36.59 2.42
C ALA A 423 -27.97 37.47 1.96
N GLN A 424 -26.88 36.88 1.47
CA GLN A 424 -25.62 37.60 1.27
C GLN A 424 -25.15 37.65 -0.19
N LEU A 425 -25.65 36.79 -1.10
CA LEU A 425 -25.26 36.87 -2.51
C LEU A 425 -25.79 38.14 -3.19
N PRO A 426 -25.01 38.74 -4.12
CA PRO A 426 -25.48 39.86 -4.94
C PRO A 426 -26.72 39.50 -5.78
N GLU A 427 -27.52 40.51 -6.15
CA GLU A 427 -28.72 40.35 -7.00
C GLU A 427 -28.45 39.78 -8.40
N CYS A 428 -27.17 39.65 -8.79
CA CYS A 428 -26.74 39.04 -10.05
C CYS A 428 -26.89 37.50 -10.08
N TYR A 429 -27.25 36.87 -8.96
CA TYR A 429 -27.43 35.42 -8.86
C TYR A 429 -28.92 35.04 -8.93
N ASP A 430 -29.29 34.30 -9.97
CA ASP A 430 -30.65 33.77 -10.12
C ASP A 430 -30.95 32.65 -9.10
N GLU A 431 -32.23 32.48 -8.74
CA GLU A 431 -32.71 31.41 -7.85
C GLU A 431 -32.19 30.01 -8.23
N VAL A 432 -32.12 29.74 -9.53
CA VAL A 432 -31.64 28.46 -10.08
C VAL A 432 -30.15 28.28 -9.83
N SER A 433 -29.34 29.33 -10.00
CA SER A 433 -27.90 29.29 -9.74
C SER A 433 -27.59 29.11 -8.25
N ILE A 434 -28.34 29.76 -7.37
CA ILE A 434 -28.19 29.62 -5.90
C ILE A 434 -28.39 28.17 -5.47
N SER A 435 -29.38 27.47 -6.06
CA SER A 435 -29.60 26.05 -5.77
C SER A 435 -28.43 25.16 -6.18
N VAL A 436 -27.78 25.44 -7.31
CA VAL A 436 -26.62 24.68 -7.80
C VAL A 436 -25.42 24.91 -6.88
N TYR A 437 -25.10 26.17 -6.57
CA TYR A 437 -23.99 26.51 -5.66
C TYR A 437 -24.18 25.94 -4.26
N ARG A 438 -25.42 25.97 -3.73
CA ARG A 438 -25.76 25.33 -2.46
C ARG A 438 -25.41 23.84 -2.48
N GLN A 439 -25.79 23.13 -3.53
CA GLN A 439 -25.53 21.70 -3.63
C GLN A 439 -24.03 21.40 -3.71
N GLN A 440 -23.28 22.15 -4.52
CA GLN A 440 -21.82 22.01 -4.64
C GLN A 440 -21.10 22.27 -3.31
N ILE A 441 -21.47 23.35 -2.60
CA ILE A 441 -20.88 23.68 -1.30
C ILE A 441 -21.25 22.62 -0.26
N TYR A 442 -22.49 22.13 -0.26
CA TYR A 442 -22.90 21.06 0.65
C TYR A 442 -22.13 19.77 0.39
N GLU A 443 -21.96 19.36 -0.87
CA GLU A 443 -21.17 18.18 -1.24
C GLU A 443 -19.70 18.33 -0.84
N TYR A 444 -19.12 19.52 -1.02
CA TYR A 444 -17.76 19.84 -0.56
C TYR A 444 -17.63 19.69 0.96
N VAL A 445 -18.53 20.30 1.72
CA VAL A 445 -18.55 20.24 3.19
C VAL A 445 -18.76 18.81 3.67
N TYR A 446 -19.69 18.08 3.06
CA TYR A 446 -19.97 16.69 3.39
C TYR A 446 -18.76 15.79 3.17
N THR A 447 -18.03 15.97 2.08
CA THR A 447 -16.85 15.15 1.75
C THR A 447 -15.70 15.45 2.71
N ARG A 448 -15.49 16.72 3.06
CA ARG A 448 -14.35 17.17 3.85
C ARG A 448 -14.52 17.00 5.36
N TYR A 449 -15.74 17.18 5.87
CA TYR A 449 -16.06 17.13 7.30
C TYR A 449 -16.85 15.88 7.68
N LYS A 450 -16.77 14.82 6.87
CA LYS A 450 -17.46 13.55 7.14
C LYS A 450 -17.04 12.90 8.46
N GLU A 451 -15.76 13.03 8.80
CA GLU A 451 -15.16 12.43 10.01
C GLU A 451 -14.89 13.48 11.10
N ALA A 452 -15.41 14.70 10.95
CA ALA A 452 -15.22 15.75 11.94
C ALA A 452 -16.09 15.47 13.17
N ALA A 453 -15.44 14.81 14.14
CA ALA A 453 -15.82 14.50 15.53
C ALA A 453 -17.06 13.63 15.72
#